data_AF-N8SA04-F1
#
_entry.id   AF-N8SA04-F1
#
_cell.length_a   1.000
_cell.length_b   1.000
_cell.length_c   1.000
_cell.angle_alpha   90.00
_cell.angle_beta   90.00
_cell.angle_gamma   90.00
#
_symmetry.space_group_name_H-M   'P 1'
#
loop_
_entity.id
_entity.type
_entity.pdbx_description
1 polymer ?
#
loop_
_entity_poly.entity_id
_entity_poly.type
_entity_poly.pdbx_seq_one_letter_code
_entity_poly.pdbx_strand_id
1 'polypeptide(L)'
;MDLLFEDMGKADQFLDMGADAQVSSYSDGAYAIVQIGDTADKDQIQVYGLLLHEAVHVWQFVKRRMGERDPSVEFEAYSIQAIAQDLFEMFEASEVKKHGVEGSKAEQL
;
A
#
# COMPACT_ATOMS: atom_id res chain seq x y z
N MET A 1 -15.43 19.83 9.01
CA MET A 1 -15.65 18.43 9.43
C MET A 1 -14.58 18.18 10.47
N ASP A 2 -14.99 18.20 11.74
CA ASP A 2 -14.08 18.21 12.87
C ASP A 2 -13.42 16.84 13.03
N LEU A 3 -12.10 16.80 12.85
CA LEU A 3 -11.21 15.65 13.09
C LEU A 3 -11.10 15.28 14.60
N LEU A 4 -12.08 15.67 15.43
CA LEU A 4 -11.99 15.65 16.88
C LEU A 4 -12.80 14.55 17.57
N PHE A 5 -13.51 13.70 16.82
CA PHE A 5 -14.34 12.64 17.43
C PHE A 5 -14.36 11.35 16.61
N GLU A 6 -13.20 10.86 16.16
CA GLU A 6 -13.09 9.41 15.94
C GLU A 6 -13.05 8.74 17.31
N ASP A 7 -13.95 7.77 17.51
CA ASP A 7 -14.05 6.96 18.72
C ASP A 7 -12.71 6.24 18.99
N MET A 8 -11.91 6.78 19.92
CA MET A 8 -10.61 6.20 20.32
C MET A 8 -10.72 4.78 20.90
N GLY A 9 -11.94 4.27 21.13
CA GLY A 9 -12.19 2.87 21.51
C GLY A 9 -12.10 1.87 20.36
N LYS A 10 -12.00 2.35 19.11
CA LYS A 10 -11.75 1.56 17.89
C LYS A 10 -10.60 2.14 17.09
N ALA A 11 -9.46 2.38 17.75
CA ALA A 11 -8.23 2.63 17.00
C ALA A 11 -7.87 1.33 16.25
N ASP A 12 -8.08 1.31 14.93
CA ASP A 12 -7.53 0.27 14.07
C ASP A 12 -6.02 0.22 14.31
N GLN A 13 -5.49 -0.98 14.58
CA GLN A 13 -4.06 -1.15 14.88
C GLN A 13 -3.24 -0.74 13.65
N PHE A 14 -2.68 0.47 13.71
CA PHE A 14 -1.82 0.99 12.66
C PHE A 14 -0.47 0.29 12.71
N LEU A 15 -0.06 -0.33 11.60
CA LEU A 15 1.24 -1.00 11.43
C LEU A 15 1.44 -2.33 12.20
N ASP A 16 0.47 -3.25 12.15
CA ASP A 16 0.69 -4.65 12.56
C ASP A 16 1.26 -5.48 11.39
N MET A 17 2.58 -5.41 11.18
CA MET A 17 3.26 -6.20 10.14
C MET A 17 3.54 -7.62 10.63
N GLY A 18 2.61 -8.55 10.38
CA GLY A 18 2.79 -9.98 10.67
C GLY A 18 3.35 -10.81 9.50
N ALA A 19 3.48 -10.21 8.32
CA ALA A 19 3.88 -10.84 7.06
C ALA A 19 4.85 -9.95 6.26
N ASP A 20 5.45 -10.48 5.18
CA ASP A 20 6.37 -9.75 4.30
C ASP A 20 5.72 -8.55 3.59
N ALA A 21 4.41 -8.63 3.34
CA ALA A 21 3.56 -7.54 2.91
C ALA A 21 2.12 -7.77 3.40
N GLN A 22 1.34 -6.70 3.50
CA GLN A 22 -0.04 -6.76 4.00
C GLN A 22 -0.88 -5.57 3.51
N VAL A 23 -2.17 -5.84 3.23
CA VAL A 23 -3.22 -4.82 3.07
C VAL A 23 -4.07 -4.71 4.33
N SER A 24 -4.25 -3.48 4.81
CA SER A 24 -5.15 -3.15 5.92
C SER A 24 -6.15 -2.07 5.47
N SER A 25 -7.42 -2.19 5.86
CA SER A 25 -8.46 -1.21 5.55
C SER A 25 -8.84 -0.39 6.79
N TYR A 26 -8.98 0.92 6.63
CA TYR A 26 -9.24 1.85 7.74
C TYR A 26 -10.48 2.71 7.47
N SER A 27 -11.03 3.29 8.53
CA SER A 27 -12.14 4.26 8.46
C SER A 27 -13.34 3.70 7.69
N ASP A 28 -13.86 2.55 8.16
CA ASP A 28 -14.92 1.75 7.51
C ASP A 28 -14.63 1.42 6.03
N GLY A 29 -13.35 1.22 5.72
CA GLY A 29 -12.93 0.85 4.40
C GLY A 29 -12.89 1.98 3.38
N ALA A 30 -12.90 3.23 3.85
CA ALA A 30 -12.64 4.40 3.00
C ALA A 30 -11.19 4.44 2.50
N TYR A 31 -10.26 3.85 3.27
CA TYR A 31 -8.85 3.78 2.93
C TYR A 31 -8.36 2.33 2.91
N ALA A 32 -7.50 2.02 1.96
CA ALA A 32 -6.69 0.80 1.93
C ALA A 32 -5.21 1.20 2.02
N ILE A 33 -4.47 0.58 2.92
CA ILE A 33 -3.04 0.81 3.10
C ILE A 33 -2.31 -0.48 2.78
N VAL A 34 -1.41 -0.41 1.81
CA VAL A 34 -0.45 -1.48 1.49
C VAL A 34 0.82 -1.23 2.27
N GLN A 35 1.31 -2.27 2.92
CA GLN A 35 2.50 -2.23 3.76
C GLN A 35 3.47 -3.30 3.27
N ILE A 36 4.75 -2.97 3.19
CA ILE A 36 5.80 -3.90 2.83
C ILE A 36 6.89 -3.89 3.90
N GLY A 37 7.39 -5.07 4.23
CA GLY A 37 8.41 -5.26 5.27
C GLY A 37 9.79 -4.80 4.82
N ASP A 38 10.82 -5.22 5.57
CA ASP A 38 12.19 -5.00 5.12
C ASP A 38 12.45 -5.80 3.84
N THR A 39 12.97 -5.11 2.83
CA THR A 39 13.27 -5.66 1.50
C THR A 39 14.77 -5.76 1.23
N ALA A 40 15.63 -5.53 2.22
CA ALA A 40 17.09 -5.52 2.04
C ALA A 40 17.65 -6.84 1.47
N ASP A 41 16.98 -7.97 1.71
CA ASP A 41 17.36 -9.30 1.22
C ASP A 41 16.63 -9.73 -0.07
N LYS A 42 15.78 -8.85 -0.64
CA LYS A 42 14.93 -9.16 -1.80
C LYS A 42 15.41 -8.42 -3.04
N ASP A 43 15.40 -9.12 -4.17
CA ASP A 43 15.59 -8.47 -5.46
C ASP A 43 14.31 -7.72 -5.91
N GLN A 44 14.45 -6.86 -6.93
CA GLN A 44 13.35 -6.06 -7.43
C GLN A 44 12.15 -6.90 -7.90
N ILE A 45 12.41 -8.08 -8.48
CA ILE A 45 11.35 -8.95 -9.00
C ILE A 45 10.57 -9.56 -7.83
N GLN A 46 11.26 -9.95 -6.76
CA GLN A 46 10.62 -10.44 -5.53
C GLN A 46 9.77 -9.36 -4.88
N VAL A 47 10.26 -8.12 -4.80
CA VAL A 47 9.48 -6.99 -4.29
C VAL A 47 8.24 -6.72 -5.14
N TYR A 48 8.38 -6.70 -6.47
CA TYR A 48 7.24 -6.51 -7.37
C TYR A 48 6.24 -7.67 -7.28
N GLY A 49 6.72 -8.89 -7.03
CA GLY A 49 5.86 -10.04 -6.74
C GLY A 49 5.00 -9.83 -5.49
N LEU A 50 5.59 -9.31 -4.40
CA LEU A 50 4.85 -8.99 -3.17
C LEU A 50 3.83 -7.87 -3.40
N LEU A 51 4.23 -6.79 -4.06
CA LEU A 51 3.32 -5.66 -4.34
C LEU A 51 2.18 -6.07 -5.27
N LEU A 52 2.43 -6.94 -6.26
CA LEU A 52 1.37 -7.51 -7.09
C LEU A 52 0.39 -8.37 -6.28
N HIS A 53 0.90 -9.14 -5.31
CA HIS A 53 0.06 -9.93 -4.40
C HIS A 53 -0.89 -9.01 -3.61
N GLU A 54 -0.35 -7.92 -3.05
CA GLU A 54 -1.17 -6.95 -2.32
C GLU A 54 -2.15 -6.20 -3.23
N ALA A 55 -1.79 -5.90 -4.48
CA ALA A 55 -2.70 -5.32 -5.47
C ALA A 55 -3.95 -6.20 -5.70
N VAL A 56 -3.77 -7.53 -5.72
CA VAL A 56 -4.90 -8.48 -5.79
C VAL A 56 -5.79 -8.35 -4.56
N HIS A 57 -5.22 -8.21 -3.36
CA HIS A 57 -5.99 -8.01 -2.13
C HIS A 57 -6.76 -6.69 -2.11
N VAL A 58 -6.15 -5.59 -2.56
CA VAL A 58 -6.85 -4.30 -2.72
C VAL A 58 -8.01 -4.44 -3.70
N TRP A 59 -7.80 -5.06 -4.87
CA TRP A 59 -8.88 -5.27 -5.83
C TRP A 59 -10.02 -6.11 -5.24
N GLN A 60 -9.72 -7.21 -4.55
CA GLN A 60 -10.74 -8.05 -3.90
C GLN A 60 -11.56 -7.25 -2.88
N PHE A 61 -10.92 -6.34 -2.15
CA PHE A 61 -11.58 -5.45 -1.22
C PHE A 61 -12.50 -4.45 -1.95
N VAL A 62 -11.98 -3.74 -2.95
CA VAL A 62 -12.74 -2.78 -3.78
C VAL A 62 -13.95 -3.45 -4.43
N LYS A 63 -13.76 -4.63 -5.04
CA LYS A 63 -14.82 -5.44 -5.65
C LYS A 63 -15.97 -5.71 -4.67
N ARG A 64 -15.65 -6.14 -3.44
CA ARG A 64 -16.66 -6.36 -2.39
C ARG A 64 -17.38 -5.07 -1.99
N ARG A 65 -16.66 -3.96 -1.87
CA ARG A 65 -17.23 -2.65 -1.48
C ARG A 65 -18.15 -2.07 -2.55
N MET A 66 -17.84 -2.29 -3.83
CA MET A 66 -18.70 -1.93 -4.95
C MET A 66 -19.98 -2.78 -5.01
N GLY A 67 -20.03 -3.91 -4.30
CA GLY A 67 -21.09 -4.90 -4.45
C GLY A 67 -21.01 -5.70 -5.75
N GLU A 68 -19.87 -5.63 -6.45
CA GLU A 68 -19.62 -6.37 -7.68
C GLU A 68 -19.35 -7.85 -7.36
N ARG A 69 -20.05 -8.75 -8.04
CA ARG A 69 -20.00 -10.19 -7.80
C ARG A 69 -19.40 -10.97 -8.97
N ASP A 70 -19.54 -10.44 -10.19
CA ASP A 70 -19.12 -11.09 -11.43
C ASP A 70 -18.54 -10.02 -12.38
N PRO A 71 -17.38 -9.43 -12.04
CA PRO A 71 -16.72 -8.50 -12.93
C PRO A 71 -16.30 -9.23 -14.21
N SER A 72 -16.24 -8.52 -15.33
CA SER A 72 -15.64 -9.10 -16.53
C SER A 72 -14.16 -9.41 -16.29
N VAL A 73 -13.65 -10.44 -17.00
CA VAL A 73 -12.25 -10.85 -16.89
C VAL A 73 -11.27 -9.71 -17.20
N GLU A 74 -11.62 -8.86 -18.16
CA GLU A 74 -10.83 -7.67 -18.53
C GLU A 74 -10.90 -6.61 -17.43
N PHE A 75 -12.09 -6.35 -16.86
CA PHE A 75 -12.22 -5.35 -15.80
C PHE A 75 -11.40 -5.73 -14.55
N GLU A 76 -11.43 -7.02 -14.17
CA GLU A 76 -10.60 -7.54 -13.09
C GLU A 76 -9.10 -7.45 -13.42
N ALA A 77 -8.69 -7.85 -14.63
CA ALA A 77 -7.30 -7.79 -15.06
C ALA A 77 -6.74 -6.36 -15.05
N TYR A 78 -7.43 -5.41 -15.68
CA TYR A 78 -6.98 -4.02 -15.73
C TYR A 78 -7.00 -3.34 -14.36
N SER A 79 -7.96 -3.68 -13.49
CA SER A 79 -8.00 -3.11 -12.14
C SER A 79 -6.81 -3.55 -11.31
N ILE A 80 -6.47 -4.84 -11.35
CA ILE A 80 -5.27 -5.36 -10.67
C ILE A 80 -4.00 -4.75 -11.27
N GLN A 81 -3.92 -4.67 -12.60
CA GLN A 81 -2.77 -4.09 -13.28
C GLN A 81 -2.54 -2.64 -12.86
N ALA A 82 -3.59 -1.81 -12.86
CA ALA A 82 -3.49 -0.40 -12.49
C ALA A 82 -2.99 -0.24 -11.04
N ILE A 83 -3.58 -0.97 -10.09
CA ILE A 83 -3.16 -0.91 -8.69
C ILE A 83 -1.70 -1.37 -8.54
N ALA A 84 -1.30 -2.45 -9.21
CA ALA A 84 0.07 -2.96 -9.13
C ALA A 84 1.09 -1.96 -9.70
N GLN A 85 0.77 -1.33 -10.83
CA GLN A 85 1.64 -0.32 -11.44
C GLN A 85 1.82 0.89 -10.52
N ASP A 86 0.74 1.39 -9.92
CA ASP A 86 0.80 2.47 -8.92
C ASP A 86 1.70 2.07 -7.73
N LEU A 87 1.56 0.85 -7.22
CA LEU A 87 2.39 0.36 -6.11
C LEU A 87 3.88 0.25 -6.48
N PHE A 88 4.19 -0.21 -7.70
CA PHE A 88 5.58 -0.29 -8.18
C PHE A 88 6.19 1.10 -8.28
N GLU A 89 5.49 2.05 -8.88
CA GLU A 89 5.95 3.45 -9.00
C GLU A 89 6.16 4.10 -7.63
N MET A 90 5.25 3.87 -6.68
CA MET A 90 5.37 4.37 -5.31
C MET A 90 6.59 3.78 -4.58
N PHE A 91 6.88 2.49 -4.77
CA PHE A 91 8.06 1.84 -4.20
C PHE A 91 9.35 2.36 -4.83
N GLU A 92 9.43 2.45 -6.16
CA GLU A 92 10.60 3.04 -6.84
C GLU A 92 10.86 4.47 -6.34
N ALA A 93 9.80 5.29 -6.23
CA ALA A 93 9.89 6.65 -5.73
C ALA A 93 10.36 6.74 -4.26
N SER A 94 10.05 5.74 -3.42
CA SER A 94 10.56 5.69 -2.04
C SER A 94 12.03 5.31 -1.98
N GLU A 95 12.51 4.45 -2.87
CA GLU A 95 13.91 4.04 -2.93
C GLU A 95 14.82 5.12 -3.54
N VAL A 96 14.35 5.89 -4.52
CA VAL A 96 15.12 7.03 -5.08
C VAL A 96 15.46 8.07 -4.01
N LYS A 97 14.57 8.29 -3.04
CA LYS A 97 14.82 9.22 -1.92
C LYS A 97 15.88 8.71 -0.95
N LYS A 98 16.11 7.40 -0.84
CA LYS A 98 17.20 6.83 -0.03
C LYS A 98 18.58 7.10 -0.61
N HIS A 99 18.70 7.31 -1.92
CA HIS A 99 19.96 7.65 -2.60
C HIS A 99 20.25 9.15 -2.70
N GLY A 100 19.35 10.03 -2.21
CA GLY A 100 19.44 11.49 -2.37
C GLY A 100 19.50 12.30 -1.07
N VAL A 101 19.61 11.66 0.10
CA VAL A 101 19.79 12.36 1.38
C VAL A 101 21.03 11.85 2.09
N GLU A 102 22.21 12.13 1.52
CA GLU A 102 23.31 12.52 2.39
C GLU A 102 22.89 13.85 2.99
N GLY A 103 22.54 13.84 4.28
CA GLY A 103 22.26 15.06 5.03
C GLY A 103 23.45 16.00 4.87
N SER A 104 23.29 17.01 4.00
CA SER A 104 24.21 18.12 3.91
C SER A 104 24.36 18.67 5.32
N LYS A 105 25.58 18.56 5.83
CA LYS A 105 25.98 19.03 7.14
C LYS A 105 25.32 20.36 7.43
N ALA A 106 24.72 20.45 8.61
CA ALA A 106 24.51 21.71 9.28
C ALA A 106 25.85 22.43 9.39
N GLU A 107 26.14 23.33 8.45
CA GLU A 107 27.21 24.31 8.58
C GLU A 107 26.67 25.67 8.12
N GLN A 108 26.63 26.57 9.12
CA GLN A 108 26.74 28.03 9.04
C GLN A 108 25.48 28.78 8.59
N LEU A 109 24.72 29.21 9.60
CA LEU A 109 24.54 30.65 9.92
C LEU A 109 24.44 30.81 11.44
#